data_AF-A0A1T4XRL8-F1
#
_entry.id   AF-A0A1T4XRL8-F1
#
_cell.length_a   1.000
_cell.length_b   1.000
_cell.length_c   1.000
_cell.angle_alpha   90.00
_cell.angle_beta   90.00
_cell.angle_gamma   90.00
#
_symmetry.space_group_name_H-M   'P 1'
#
loop_
_entity.id
_entity.type
_entity.pdbx_description
1 polymer ?
#
loop_
_entity_poly.entity_id
_entity_poly.type
_entity_poly.pdbx_seq_one_letter_code
_entity_poly.pdbx_strand_id
1 'polypeptide(L)'
;MRTTMIRFLLLLALLSVLTTLGCQTTGSTVVEATPAQMRSAGTPLGLEAAGTVYRVALASQINDLRHNEPVPQVKFADTASRSGRESNFRYEGFKVGEVDFFTAEEVNGKARVHSVVKLLDERERGCAIQSLLEYHEDGDTVVLDESFARPVFTLTPRVEFYVVRYELWEKQVGTRSASWTALYDFAKANCEKVDGTSLVEREYVILAFAMDRLAPDTVMTMVASRSRGGTDPDQSLMSASYADYLGWRVAIMGGTFAFDRAKKFYVNVMVTPGTEDGSEAETLRVAQFSNS
;
A
#
# COMPACT_ATOMS: atom_id res chain seq x y z
N MET A 1 -15.41 52.95 9.07
CA MET A 1 -15.08 52.08 7.92
C MET A 1 -14.03 50.99 8.22
N ARG A 2 -13.60 50.74 9.47
CA ARG A 2 -12.64 49.65 9.78
C ARG A 2 -13.26 48.38 10.40
N THR A 3 -14.51 48.44 10.85
CA THR A 3 -15.19 47.32 11.53
C THR A 3 -15.90 46.35 10.57
N THR A 4 -16.13 46.74 9.32
CA THR A 4 -16.78 45.90 8.30
C THR A 4 -15.83 44.88 7.65
N MET A 5 -14.52 45.16 7.61
CA MET A 5 -13.53 44.26 6.99
C MET A 5 -13.22 43.01 7.83
N ILE A 6 -13.32 43.11 9.16
CA ILE A 6 -12.99 41.99 10.08
C ILE A 6 -14.08 40.90 10.04
N ARG A 7 -15.35 41.28 9.80
CA ARG A 7 -16.45 40.31 9.66
C ARG A 7 -16.40 39.53 8.34
N PHE A 8 -15.80 40.10 7.29
CA PHE A 8 -15.66 39.43 5.99
C PHE A 8 -14.54 38.37 5.99
N LEU A 9 -13.44 38.63 6.72
CA LEU A 9 -12.35 37.67 6.90
C LEU A 9 -12.73 36.48 7.79
N LEU A 10 -13.55 36.69 8.82
CA LEU A 10 -14.04 35.59 9.67
C LEU A 10 -15.07 34.69 8.96
N LEU A 11 -15.86 35.22 8.01
CA LEU A 11 -16.76 34.40 7.19
C LEU A 11 -16.01 33.56 6.16
N LEU A 12 -14.89 34.06 5.61
CA LEU A 12 -14.02 33.30 4.71
C LEU A 12 -13.25 32.19 5.42
N ALA A 13 -12.87 32.37 6.69
CA ALA A 13 -12.25 31.33 7.51
C ALA A 13 -13.25 30.26 8.00
N LEU A 14 -14.54 30.59 8.13
CA LEU A 14 -15.57 29.60 8.47
C LEU A 14 -16.00 28.77 7.24
N LEU A 15 -15.88 29.31 6.03
CA LEU A 15 -16.24 28.62 4.78
C LEU A 15 -15.14 27.63 4.31
N SER A 16 -13.89 27.80 4.74
CA SER A 16 -12.81 26.85 4.45
C SER A 16 -12.80 25.61 5.36
N VAL A 17 -13.59 25.60 6.44
CA VAL A 17 -13.71 24.44 7.36
C VAL A 17 -14.85 23.48 6.94
N LEU A 18 -15.67 23.85 5.94
CA LEU A 18 -16.88 23.10 5.54
C LEU A 18 -16.78 22.35 4.19
N THR A 19 -15.58 22.20 3.61
CA THR A 19 -15.37 21.42 2.37
C THR A 19 -14.72 20.05 2.58
N THR A 20 -14.66 19.54 3.81
CA THR A 20 -14.43 18.10 4.08
C THR A 20 -15.71 17.29 3.84
N LEU A 21 -16.33 17.46 2.66
CA LEU A 21 -17.28 16.47 2.16
C LEU A 21 -16.45 15.25 1.77
N GLY A 22 -16.44 14.27 2.68
CA GLY A 22 -15.67 13.04 2.54
C GLY A 22 -15.87 12.40 1.17
N CYS A 23 -14.77 12.22 0.44
CA CYS A 23 -14.69 11.18 -0.57
C CYS A 23 -14.95 9.87 0.21
N GLN A 24 -16.16 9.32 0.07
CA GLN A 24 -16.49 8.01 0.61
C GLN A 24 -15.56 7.03 -0.10
N THR A 25 -14.62 6.44 0.64
CA THR A 25 -13.95 5.22 0.22
C THR A 25 -15.06 4.22 -0.08
N THR A 26 -15.27 3.92 -1.36
CA THR A 26 -16.21 2.88 -1.76
C THR A 26 -15.62 1.58 -1.23
N GLY A 27 -16.25 1.03 -0.20
CA GLY A 27 -15.74 -0.12 0.52
C GLY A 27 -15.39 -1.24 -0.45
N SER A 28 -14.09 -1.53 -0.56
CA SER A 28 -13.57 -2.71 -1.21
C SER A 28 -14.25 -3.89 -0.53
N THR A 29 -15.11 -4.62 -1.24
CA THR A 29 -15.58 -5.91 -0.72
C THR A 29 -14.37 -6.83 -0.82
N VAL A 30 -13.60 -6.91 0.28
CA VAL A 30 -12.51 -7.86 0.43
C VAL A 30 -13.15 -9.23 0.30
N VAL A 31 -12.94 -9.89 -0.84
CA VAL A 31 -13.15 -11.33 -0.92
C VAL A 31 -12.03 -11.91 -0.07
N GLU A 32 -12.37 -12.41 1.13
CA GLU A 32 -11.43 -13.13 1.99
C GLU A 32 -10.89 -14.35 1.21
N ALA A 33 -9.71 -14.20 0.62
CA ALA A 33 -8.93 -15.35 0.17
C ALA A 33 -8.51 -16.12 1.42
N THR A 34 -8.85 -17.40 1.46
CA THR A 34 -8.58 -18.24 2.62
C THR A 34 -7.05 -18.39 2.78
N PRO A 35 -6.44 -17.97 3.91
CA PRO A 35 -4.99 -18.03 4.08
C PRO A 35 -4.57 -19.47 4.34
N ALA A 36 -4.40 -20.27 3.29
CA ALA A 36 -4.00 -21.66 3.40
C ALA A 36 -2.47 -21.87 3.34
N GLN A 37 -1.68 -20.86 2.98
CA GLN A 37 -0.23 -21.02 2.78
C GLN A 37 0.67 -20.20 3.73
N MET A 38 0.11 -19.42 4.67
CA MET A 38 0.87 -18.70 5.72
C MET A 38 0.56 -19.17 7.16
N ARG A 39 -0.18 -20.27 7.34
CA ARG A 39 -0.56 -20.75 8.67
C ARG A 39 0.42 -21.80 9.20
N SER A 40 1.54 -21.35 9.77
CA SER A 40 1.95 -21.90 11.06
C SER A 40 1.35 -20.98 12.13
N ALA A 41 0.28 -21.43 12.76
CA ALA A 41 -0.52 -20.64 13.70
C ALA A 41 0.26 -20.30 14.98
N GLY A 42 0.97 -19.16 14.96
CA GLY A 42 1.17 -18.34 16.14
C GLY A 42 0.09 -17.26 16.15
N THR A 43 -0.58 -17.04 17.28
CA THR A 43 -1.39 -15.84 17.47
C THR A 43 -0.49 -14.62 17.25
N PRO A 44 -0.89 -13.57 16.51
CA PRO A 44 -0.12 -12.34 16.41
C PRO A 44 0.16 -11.83 17.83
N LEU A 45 1.40 -11.97 18.29
CA LEU A 45 1.84 -11.28 19.48
C LEU A 45 1.96 -9.84 19.04
N GLY A 46 1.05 -8.97 19.50
CA GLY A 46 1.18 -7.54 19.26
C GLY A 46 2.56 -7.06 19.70
N LEU A 47 3.05 -5.93 19.15
CA LEU A 47 4.35 -5.36 19.52
C LEU A 47 4.51 -5.31 21.05
N GLU A 48 3.41 -5.04 21.77
CA GLU A 48 3.32 -5.02 23.23
C GLU A 48 3.72 -6.32 23.96
N ALA A 49 3.49 -7.47 23.34
CA ALA A 49 3.88 -8.77 23.88
C ALA A 49 5.34 -9.13 23.53
N ALA A 50 5.96 -8.42 22.58
CA ALA A 50 7.36 -8.56 22.29
C ALA A 50 8.20 -7.91 23.41
N GLY A 51 9.17 -8.65 23.94
CA GLY A 51 10.08 -8.15 24.97
C GLY A 51 10.79 -6.86 24.55
N THR A 52 11.06 -5.98 25.50
CA THR A 52 11.68 -4.66 25.26
C THR A 52 12.96 -4.76 24.42
N VAL A 53 13.80 -5.76 24.71
CA VAL A 53 15.07 -6.01 24.01
C VAL A 53 14.86 -6.27 22.52
N TYR A 54 13.89 -7.12 22.17
CA TYR A 54 13.54 -7.40 20.77
C TYR A 54 13.11 -6.12 20.04
N ARG A 55 12.29 -5.27 20.68
CA ARG A 55 11.83 -4.03 20.01
C ARG A 55 12.99 -3.09 19.71
N VAL A 56 13.97 -3.01 20.61
CA VAL A 56 15.17 -2.18 20.44
C VAL A 56 16.07 -2.76 19.34
N ALA A 57 16.25 -4.08 19.30
CA ALA A 57 16.93 -4.81 18.23
C ALA A 57 16.26 -4.58 16.86
N LEU A 58 14.94 -4.77 16.79
CA LEU A 58 14.15 -4.56 15.57
C LEU A 58 14.20 -3.11 15.12
N ALA A 59 14.04 -2.15 16.02
CA ALA A 59 14.12 -0.73 15.69
C ALA A 59 15.48 -0.38 15.04
N SER A 60 16.56 -1.00 15.50
CA SER A 60 17.90 -0.82 14.91
C SER A 60 18.01 -1.41 13.51
N GLN A 61 17.46 -2.62 13.28
CA GLN A 61 17.40 -3.17 11.92
C GLN A 61 16.58 -2.28 10.98
N ILE A 62 15.43 -1.78 11.44
CA ILE A 62 14.59 -0.91 10.63
C ILE A 62 15.29 0.44 10.34
N ASN A 63 15.97 1.04 11.31
CA ASN A 63 16.76 2.25 11.08
C ASN A 63 17.89 2.02 10.07
N ASP A 64 18.54 0.87 10.17
CA ASP A 64 19.57 0.47 9.23
C ASP A 64 19.02 0.32 7.79
N LEU A 65 17.86 -0.30 7.60
CA LEU A 65 17.17 -0.36 6.30
C LEU A 65 16.78 1.03 5.77
N ARG A 66 16.55 1.99 6.66
CA ARG A 66 16.31 3.40 6.32
C ARG A 66 17.59 4.19 6.07
N HIS A 67 18.78 3.61 6.27
CA HIS A 67 20.07 4.32 6.30
C HIS A 67 20.14 5.43 7.35
N ASN A 68 19.40 5.27 8.45
CA ASN A 68 19.45 6.14 9.61
C ASN A 68 20.48 5.63 10.64
N GLU A 69 20.82 6.48 11.61
CA GLU A 69 21.65 6.07 12.73
C GLU A 69 21.02 4.91 13.52
N PRO A 70 21.81 3.91 13.95
CA PRO A 70 21.35 2.86 14.85
C PRO A 70 20.78 3.43 16.15
N VAL A 71 19.96 2.66 16.85
CA VAL A 71 19.54 3.03 18.20
C VAL A 71 20.78 3.04 19.10
N PRO A 72 21.03 4.08 19.93
CA PRO A 72 22.27 4.20 20.71
C PRO A 72 22.59 3.01 21.63
N GLN A 73 21.55 2.28 22.05
CA GLN A 73 21.64 1.09 22.92
C GLN A 73 21.96 -0.19 22.14
N VAL A 74 22.12 -0.11 20.82
CA VAL A 74 22.34 -1.28 19.96
C VAL A 74 23.65 -1.15 19.23
N LYS A 75 24.43 -2.22 19.28
CA LYS A 75 25.64 -2.37 18.46
C LYS A 75 25.47 -3.56 17.54
N PHE A 76 25.97 -3.42 16.32
CA PHE A 76 26.18 -4.57 15.46
C PHE A 76 27.53 -5.17 15.85
N ALA A 77 27.59 -6.49 16.03
CA ALA A 77 28.85 -7.18 16.20
C ALA A 77 29.76 -6.93 14.98
N ASP A 78 31.07 -6.92 15.16
CA ASP A 78 32.02 -6.73 14.03
C ASP A 78 31.87 -7.83 12.96
N THR A 79 31.43 -9.01 13.39
CA THR A 79 31.14 -10.17 12.55
C THR A 79 29.69 -10.24 12.09
N ALA A 80 28.87 -9.21 12.36
CA ALA A 80 27.44 -9.28 12.11
C ALA A 80 27.13 -9.43 10.63
N SER A 81 26.39 -10.48 10.28
CA SER A 81 25.86 -10.65 8.93
C SER A 81 24.70 -9.68 8.71
N ARG A 82 24.83 -8.82 7.69
CA ARG A 82 23.81 -7.83 7.28
C ARG A 82 23.37 -8.13 5.85
N SER A 83 22.36 -8.98 5.69
CA SER A 83 21.96 -9.52 4.39
C SER A 83 20.46 -9.38 4.11
N GLY A 84 20.04 -9.70 2.88
CA GLY A 84 18.65 -9.63 2.43
C GLY A 84 18.15 -8.27 1.94
N ARG A 85 18.98 -7.22 2.04
CA ARG A 85 18.58 -5.85 1.64
C ARG A 85 18.26 -5.75 0.16
N GLU A 86 17.22 -4.99 -0.13
CA GLU A 86 16.95 -4.53 -1.48
C GLU A 86 17.90 -3.40 -1.86
N SER A 87 18.64 -3.56 -2.95
CA SER A 87 19.56 -2.53 -3.45
C SER A 87 18.84 -1.26 -3.91
N ASN A 88 17.66 -1.43 -4.50
CA ASN A 88 16.93 -0.38 -5.21
C ASN A 88 15.73 0.20 -4.44
N PHE A 89 15.50 -0.24 -3.20
CA PHE A 89 14.40 0.27 -2.38
C PHE A 89 14.94 0.96 -1.12
N ARG A 90 14.21 1.97 -0.66
CA ARG A 90 14.51 2.70 0.58
C ARG A 90 13.25 2.71 1.43
N TYR A 91 13.40 2.33 2.69
CA TYR A 91 12.32 2.28 3.67
C TYR A 91 12.09 3.62 4.40
N GLU A 92 12.71 4.70 3.89
CA GLU A 92 12.56 6.05 4.44
C GLU A 92 11.09 6.48 4.44
N GLY A 93 10.66 7.13 5.53
CA GLY A 93 9.27 7.59 5.70
C GLY A 93 8.27 6.50 6.13
N PHE A 94 8.60 5.22 6.01
CA PHE A 94 7.75 4.14 6.55
C PHE A 94 7.90 4.04 8.06
N LYS A 95 6.84 3.64 8.77
CA LYS A 95 6.78 3.37 10.21
C LYS A 95 6.36 1.92 10.43
N VAL A 96 6.76 1.33 11.56
CA VAL A 96 6.30 -0.01 11.95
C VAL A 96 4.82 0.07 12.30
N GLY A 97 4.00 -0.73 11.63
CA GLY A 97 2.57 -0.86 11.89
C GLY A 97 2.25 -2.11 12.71
N GLU A 98 2.51 -3.27 12.14
CA GLU A 98 2.20 -4.58 12.74
C GLU A 98 3.43 -5.48 12.67
N VAL A 99 3.57 -6.37 13.66
CA VAL A 99 4.63 -7.37 13.71
C VAL A 99 4.00 -8.72 14.01
N ASP A 100 4.17 -9.65 13.09
CA ASP A 100 3.72 -11.04 13.18
C ASP A 100 4.93 -11.92 13.54
N PHE A 101 4.84 -12.67 14.64
CA PHE A 101 5.93 -13.53 15.12
C PHE A 101 5.74 -14.96 14.63
N PHE A 102 6.80 -15.56 14.07
CA PHE A 102 6.80 -16.97 13.71
C PHE A 102 7.44 -17.82 14.81
N THR A 103 8.66 -17.45 15.20
CA THR A 103 9.46 -18.19 16.17
C THR A 103 10.31 -17.24 17.02
N ALA A 104 10.48 -17.62 18.28
CA ALA A 104 11.45 -17.02 19.19
C ALA A 104 12.11 -18.18 19.95
N GLU A 105 13.42 -18.29 19.83
CA GLU A 105 14.21 -19.34 20.47
C GLU A 105 15.49 -18.77 21.08
N GLU A 106 16.05 -19.47 22.06
CA GLU A 106 17.36 -19.16 22.61
C GLU A 106 18.37 -20.21 22.11
N VAL A 107 19.43 -19.76 21.45
CA VAL A 107 20.48 -20.62 20.89
C VAL A 107 21.82 -20.13 21.40
N ASN A 108 22.51 -20.95 22.19
CA ASN A 108 23.82 -20.62 22.78
C ASN A 108 23.82 -19.30 23.58
N GLY A 109 22.74 -19.02 24.33
CA GLY A 109 22.60 -17.79 25.12
C GLY A 109 22.25 -16.54 24.30
N LYS A 110 21.91 -16.71 23.02
CA LYS A 110 21.43 -15.63 22.15
C LYS A 110 19.96 -15.83 21.82
N ALA A 111 19.19 -14.76 21.84
CA ALA A 111 17.82 -14.76 21.35
C ALA A 111 17.82 -14.71 19.82
N ARG A 112 17.09 -15.63 19.20
CA ARG A 112 16.83 -15.66 17.77
C ARG A 112 15.34 -15.49 17.51
N VAL A 113 14.97 -14.47 16.76
CA VAL A 113 13.57 -14.12 16.51
C VAL A 113 13.32 -13.99 15.01
N HIS A 114 12.29 -14.69 14.53
CA HIS A 114 11.78 -14.58 13.18
C HIS A 114 10.41 -13.91 13.19
N SER A 115 10.24 -12.89 12.37
CA SER A 115 9.01 -12.14 12.27
C SER A 115 8.73 -11.65 10.85
N VAL A 116 7.49 -11.25 10.61
CA VAL A 116 7.13 -10.39 9.49
C VAL A 116 6.72 -9.04 10.04
N VAL A 117 7.31 -7.98 9.51
CA VAL A 117 7.11 -6.61 9.96
C VAL A 117 6.42 -5.84 8.84
N LYS A 118 5.18 -5.41 9.11
CA LYS A 118 4.43 -4.55 8.21
C LYS A 118 4.79 -3.09 8.47
N LEU A 119 5.11 -2.39 7.39
CA LEU A 119 5.61 -1.04 7.37
C LEU A 119 4.63 -0.16 6.58
N LEU A 120 4.22 0.96 7.17
CA LEU A 120 3.25 1.91 6.59
C LEU A 120 3.86 3.30 6.46
N ASP A 121 3.68 3.96 5.31
CA ASP A 121 4.06 5.38 5.17
C ASP A 121 2.93 6.33 5.60
N GLU A 122 3.14 7.65 5.44
CA GLU A 122 2.15 8.68 5.80
C GLU A 122 0.85 8.66 4.98
N ARG A 123 0.82 7.94 3.85
CA ARG A 123 -0.36 7.70 3.00
C ARG A 123 -0.92 6.30 3.21
N GLU A 124 -0.50 5.63 4.27
CA GLU A 124 -0.90 4.26 4.62
C GLU A 124 -0.53 3.22 3.56
N ARG A 125 0.43 3.53 2.68
CA ARG A 125 0.99 2.53 1.76
C ARG A 125 1.75 1.48 2.54
N GLY A 126 1.51 0.21 2.24
CA GLY A 126 2.06 -0.93 2.97
C GLY A 126 3.15 -1.68 2.22
N CYS A 127 4.25 -1.95 2.90
CA CYS A 127 5.18 -2.99 2.51
C CYS A 127 5.46 -3.88 3.72
N ALA A 128 6.00 -5.07 3.48
CA ALA A 128 6.38 -5.97 4.56
C ALA A 128 7.80 -6.47 4.35
N ILE A 129 8.47 -6.77 5.44
CA ILE A 129 9.73 -7.51 5.43
C ILE A 129 9.60 -8.75 6.29
N GLN A 130 10.23 -9.84 5.88
CA GLN A 130 10.58 -10.90 6.80
C GLN A 130 11.89 -10.49 7.49
N SER A 131 11.86 -10.49 8.81
CA SER A 131 12.97 -10.16 9.68
C SER A 131 13.45 -11.43 10.39
N LEU A 132 14.77 -11.59 10.42
CA LEU A 132 15.46 -12.53 11.31
C LEU A 132 16.53 -11.73 12.06
N LEU A 133 16.45 -11.81 13.39
CA LEU A 133 17.40 -11.19 14.31
C LEU A 133 17.99 -12.26 15.21
N GLU A 134 19.31 -12.27 15.34
CA GLU A 134 20.02 -12.96 16.43
C GLU A 134 20.70 -11.89 17.28
N TYR A 135 20.46 -11.91 18.59
CA TYR A 135 20.98 -10.90 19.51
C TYR A 135 21.19 -11.42 20.93
N HIS A 136 22.03 -10.73 21.69
CA HIS A 136 22.19 -10.93 23.12
C HIS A 136 22.35 -9.60 23.86
N GLU A 137 22.19 -9.63 25.18
CA GLU A 137 22.43 -8.48 26.05
C GLU A 137 23.88 -8.52 26.57
N ASP A 138 24.57 -7.38 26.47
CA ASP A 138 25.90 -7.13 27.04
C ASP A 138 25.83 -5.86 27.92
N GLY A 139 25.52 -6.08 29.20
CA GLY A 139 25.18 -5.01 30.14
C GLY A 139 23.93 -4.25 29.68
N ASP A 140 24.05 -2.93 29.52
CA ASP A 140 22.96 -2.06 29.03
C ASP A 140 22.90 -1.98 27.48
N THR A 141 23.70 -2.77 26.78
CA THR A 141 23.76 -2.79 25.32
C THR A 141 23.12 -4.05 24.78
N VAL A 142 22.35 -3.92 23.69
CA VAL A 142 21.92 -5.06 22.88
C VAL A 142 22.90 -5.23 21.72
N VAL A 143 23.48 -6.42 21.59
CA VAL A 143 24.40 -6.74 20.51
C VAL A 143 23.66 -7.57 19.45
N LEU A 144 23.59 -7.05 18.23
CA LEU A 144 23.06 -7.76 17.06
C LEU A 144 24.16 -8.59 16.41
N ASP A 145 24.04 -9.91 16.49
CA ASP A 145 24.92 -10.89 15.86
C ASP A 145 24.51 -11.19 14.41
N GLU A 146 23.20 -11.24 14.15
CA GLU A 146 22.65 -11.44 12.81
C GLU A 146 21.51 -10.46 12.57
N SER A 147 21.51 -9.82 11.41
CA SER A 147 20.41 -8.99 10.94
C SER A 147 20.11 -9.28 9.49
N PHE A 148 19.05 -10.06 9.28
CA PHE A 148 18.54 -10.37 7.96
C PHE A 148 17.15 -9.76 7.79
N ALA A 149 16.94 -9.10 6.66
CA ALA A 149 15.66 -8.56 6.28
C ALA A 149 15.46 -8.74 4.78
N ARG A 150 14.37 -9.38 4.36
CA ARG A 150 13.99 -9.50 2.93
C ARG A 150 12.56 -9.00 2.71
N PRO A 151 12.22 -8.41 1.56
CA PRO A 151 10.86 -7.99 1.28
C PRO A 151 9.91 -9.20 1.26
N VAL A 152 8.68 -8.96 1.71
CA VAL A 152 7.54 -9.89 1.59
C VAL A 152 6.42 -9.13 0.89
N PHE A 153 5.87 -9.74 -0.14
CA PHE A 153 4.81 -9.16 -0.96
C PHE A 153 3.48 -9.85 -0.67
N THR A 154 2.40 -9.08 -0.62
CA THR A 154 1.05 -9.61 -0.43
C THR A 154 0.47 -10.08 -1.77
N LEU A 155 -0.24 -11.21 -1.76
CA LEU A 155 -0.99 -11.70 -2.92
C LEU A 155 -2.34 -10.98 -3.08
N THR A 156 -2.81 -10.34 -2.00
CA THR A 156 -4.07 -9.59 -1.94
C THR A 156 -3.78 -8.15 -1.52
N PRO A 157 -3.14 -7.34 -2.39
CA PRO A 157 -2.92 -5.93 -2.11
C PRO A 157 -4.25 -5.19 -1.91
N ARG A 158 -4.25 -4.25 -0.97
CA ARG A 158 -5.28 -3.24 -0.86
C ARG A 158 -5.24 -2.38 -2.12
N VAL A 159 -6.42 -2.06 -2.66
CA VAL A 159 -6.54 -1.19 -3.83
C VAL A 159 -7.55 -0.09 -3.55
N GLU A 160 -7.17 1.13 -3.90
CA GLU A 160 -8.04 2.31 -3.86
C GLU A 160 -8.39 2.77 -5.27
N PHE A 161 -9.69 3.05 -5.49
CA PHE A 161 -10.18 3.59 -6.75
C PHE A 161 -10.44 5.09 -6.64
N TYR A 162 -10.07 5.81 -7.70
CA TYR A 162 -10.37 7.24 -7.85
C TYR A 162 -10.92 7.50 -9.25
N VAL A 163 -12.01 8.25 -9.32
CA VAL A 163 -12.64 8.67 -10.58
C VAL A 163 -12.40 10.17 -10.75
N VAL A 164 -11.72 10.56 -11.82
CA VAL A 164 -11.33 11.96 -12.07
C VAL A 164 -11.82 12.38 -13.46
N ARG A 165 -12.29 13.62 -13.61
CA ARG A 165 -12.65 14.15 -14.94
C ARG A 165 -11.44 14.21 -15.87
N TYR A 166 -11.60 13.76 -17.11
CA TYR A 166 -10.52 13.76 -18.10
C TYR A 166 -9.95 15.17 -18.34
N GLU A 167 -10.79 16.20 -18.36
CA GLU A 167 -10.34 17.59 -18.51
C GLU A 167 -9.31 18.03 -17.44
N LEU A 168 -9.46 17.56 -16.19
CA LEU A 168 -8.52 17.84 -15.11
C LEU A 168 -7.24 17.01 -15.26
N TRP A 169 -7.40 15.75 -15.67
CA TRP A 169 -6.31 14.82 -15.94
C TRP A 169 -5.37 15.37 -17.02
N GLU A 170 -5.91 15.70 -18.20
CA GLU A 170 -5.14 16.18 -19.36
C GLU A 170 -4.31 17.41 -19.03
N LYS A 171 -4.87 18.37 -18.29
CA LYS A 171 -4.20 19.62 -17.92
C LYS A 171 -3.05 19.45 -16.93
N GLN A 172 -3.02 18.38 -16.14
CA GLN A 172 -2.18 18.30 -14.94
C GLN A 172 -1.32 17.04 -14.82
N VAL A 173 -1.58 15.98 -15.60
CA VAL A 173 -0.90 14.70 -15.41
C VAL A 173 0.57 14.71 -15.86
N GLY A 174 0.92 15.44 -16.92
CA GLY A 174 2.26 15.37 -17.53
C GLY A 174 3.41 15.72 -16.59
N THR A 175 3.20 16.60 -15.59
CA THR A 175 4.20 16.94 -14.57
C THR A 175 4.08 16.09 -13.30
N ARG A 176 2.97 15.36 -13.12
CA ARG A 176 2.60 14.66 -11.87
C ARG A 176 2.75 13.15 -11.94
N SER A 177 2.83 12.56 -13.12
CA SER A 177 3.13 11.14 -13.31
C SER A 177 4.58 10.77 -12.96
N ALA A 178 5.40 11.73 -12.55
CA ALA A 178 6.80 11.50 -12.19
C ALA A 178 6.97 10.70 -10.88
N SER A 179 5.97 10.68 -10.00
CA SER A 179 6.00 9.86 -8.79
C SER A 179 4.62 9.33 -8.42
N TRP A 180 4.60 8.17 -7.77
CA TRP A 180 3.37 7.59 -7.23
C TRP A 180 2.63 8.57 -6.32
N THR A 181 3.37 9.24 -5.44
CA THR A 181 2.83 10.20 -4.46
C THR A 181 2.13 11.38 -5.13
N ALA A 182 2.76 11.99 -6.13
CA ALA A 182 2.16 13.13 -6.82
C ALA A 182 0.89 12.72 -7.59
N LEU A 183 0.88 11.52 -8.16
CA LEU A 183 -0.28 10.98 -8.86
C LEU A 183 -1.43 10.64 -7.88
N TYR A 184 -1.12 10.05 -6.73
CA TYR A 184 -2.08 9.71 -5.68
C TYR A 184 -2.72 10.98 -5.08
N ASP A 185 -1.90 11.95 -4.67
CA ASP A 185 -2.38 13.19 -4.08
C ASP A 185 -3.27 13.97 -5.06
N PHE A 186 -2.93 13.96 -6.36
CA PHE A 186 -3.78 14.52 -7.41
C PHE A 186 -5.13 13.80 -7.51
N ALA A 187 -5.12 12.47 -7.64
CA ALA A 187 -6.34 11.69 -7.79
C ALA A 187 -7.27 11.87 -6.58
N LYS A 188 -6.71 11.85 -5.37
CA LYS A 188 -7.45 12.06 -4.13
C LYS A 188 -8.02 13.48 -4.01
N ALA A 189 -7.29 14.51 -4.44
CA ALA A 189 -7.77 15.89 -4.39
C ALA A 189 -8.84 16.22 -5.44
N ASN A 190 -8.92 15.44 -6.53
CA ASN A 190 -9.80 15.71 -7.68
C ASN A 190 -10.81 14.59 -7.93
N CYS A 191 -10.99 13.67 -6.97
CA CYS A 191 -11.97 12.59 -7.08
C CYS A 191 -13.40 13.14 -7.15
N GLU A 192 -14.17 12.68 -8.13
CA GLU A 192 -15.61 12.87 -8.13
C GLU A 192 -16.29 11.74 -7.35
N LYS A 193 -17.31 12.11 -6.58
CA LYS A 193 -18.19 11.14 -5.97
C LYS A 193 -19.09 10.54 -7.03
N VAL A 194 -18.96 9.24 -7.26
CA VAL A 194 -19.88 8.48 -8.11
C VAL A 194 -21.04 7.98 -7.25
N ASP A 195 -22.24 8.53 -7.44
CA ASP A 195 -23.43 8.18 -6.65
C ASP A 195 -24.55 7.50 -7.47
N GLY A 196 -24.26 7.19 -8.74
CA GLY A 196 -25.18 6.52 -9.66
C GLY A 196 -26.32 7.40 -10.17
N THR A 197 -26.25 8.73 -9.95
CA THR A 197 -27.30 9.67 -10.39
C THR A 197 -26.93 10.48 -11.63
N SER A 198 -25.68 10.44 -12.08
CA SER A 198 -25.24 11.18 -13.26
C SER A 198 -25.59 10.43 -14.55
N LEU A 199 -26.72 10.81 -15.15
CA LEU A 199 -27.16 10.34 -16.46
C LEU A 199 -26.37 10.95 -17.63
N VAL A 200 -25.54 11.97 -17.37
CA VAL A 200 -24.76 12.64 -18.42
C VAL A 200 -23.47 11.87 -18.63
N GLU A 201 -23.30 11.35 -19.85
CA GLU A 201 -22.03 10.79 -20.32
C GLU A 201 -20.94 11.87 -20.33
N ARG A 202 -19.83 11.60 -19.67
CA ARG A 202 -18.65 12.48 -19.64
C ARG A 202 -17.38 11.65 -19.71
N GLU A 203 -16.29 12.28 -20.11
CA GLU A 203 -14.98 11.66 -20.12
C GLU A 203 -14.38 11.65 -18.71
N TYR A 204 -14.04 10.45 -18.25
CA TYR A 204 -13.40 10.21 -16.96
C TYR A 204 -12.14 9.36 -17.13
N VAL A 205 -11.30 9.46 -16.12
CA VAL A 205 -10.18 8.56 -15.86
C VAL A 205 -10.47 7.85 -14.54
N ILE A 206 -10.48 6.52 -14.58
CA ILE A 206 -10.54 5.66 -13.40
C ILE A 206 -9.11 5.22 -13.10
N LEU A 207 -8.66 5.50 -11.89
CA LEU A 207 -7.37 5.08 -11.36
C LEU A 207 -7.58 4.03 -10.30
N ALA A 208 -6.79 2.96 -10.36
CA ALA A 208 -6.68 1.95 -9.32
C ALA A 208 -5.24 1.94 -8.78
N PHE A 209 -5.06 2.31 -7.52
CA PHE A 209 -3.77 2.34 -6.86
C PHE A 209 -3.59 1.08 -6.02
N ALA A 210 -2.54 0.31 -6.27
CA ALA A 210 -2.08 -0.70 -5.32
C ALA A 210 -1.48 0.01 -4.10
N MET A 211 -2.16 -0.09 -2.97
CA MET A 211 -1.75 0.49 -1.68
C MET A 211 -0.77 -0.39 -0.94
N ASP A 212 -0.55 -1.64 -1.39
CA ASP A 212 0.53 -2.49 -0.92
C ASP A 212 1.53 -2.74 -2.06
N ARG A 213 2.81 -2.80 -1.73
CA ARG A 213 3.89 -3.00 -2.72
C ARG A 213 3.77 -4.41 -3.31
N LEU A 214 3.80 -4.48 -4.64
CA LEU A 214 3.75 -5.75 -5.39
C LEU A 214 5.15 -6.27 -5.68
N ALA A 215 5.27 -7.58 -5.84
CA ALA A 215 6.53 -8.19 -6.26
C ALA A 215 6.87 -7.75 -7.70
N PRO A 216 8.15 -7.66 -8.08
CA PRO A 216 8.56 -7.17 -9.40
C PRO A 216 7.94 -7.91 -10.59
N ASP A 217 7.74 -9.22 -10.43
CA ASP A 217 7.21 -10.17 -11.41
C ASP A 217 5.69 -10.34 -11.37
N THR A 218 5.01 -9.76 -10.37
CA THR A 218 3.56 -9.73 -10.33
C THR A 218 3.04 -9.02 -11.57
N VAL A 219 1.82 -9.31 -12.02
CA VAL A 219 1.08 -8.54 -13.03
C VAL A 219 -0.18 -7.99 -12.40
N MET A 220 -0.41 -6.69 -12.56
CA MET A 220 -1.66 -6.04 -12.16
C MET A 220 -2.44 -5.71 -13.43
N THR A 221 -3.71 -6.10 -13.47
CA THR A 221 -4.58 -5.87 -14.63
C THR A 221 -5.90 -5.23 -14.19
N MET A 222 -6.40 -4.30 -14.99
CA MET A 222 -7.70 -3.68 -14.75
C MET A 222 -8.65 -3.98 -15.90
N VAL A 223 -9.82 -4.53 -15.58
CA VAL A 223 -10.82 -5.02 -16.54
C VAL A 223 -12.14 -4.32 -16.30
N ALA A 224 -12.68 -3.67 -17.33
CA ALA A 224 -14.03 -3.12 -17.30
C ALA A 224 -15.01 -4.11 -17.91
N SER A 225 -16.10 -4.46 -17.21
CA SER A 225 -17.10 -5.42 -17.68
C SER A 225 -18.51 -4.98 -17.34
N ARG A 226 -19.48 -5.46 -18.14
CA ARG A 226 -20.91 -5.35 -17.81
C ARG A 226 -21.33 -6.37 -16.74
N SER A 227 -20.53 -7.39 -16.52
CA SER A 227 -20.79 -8.44 -15.52
C SER A 227 -19.91 -8.25 -14.30
N ARG A 228 -20.46 -8.50 -13.11
CA ARG A 228 -19.72 -8.43 -11.85
C ARG A 228 -18.54 -9.42 -11.80
N GLY A 229 -18.62 -10.51 -12.55
CA GLY A 229 -17.59 -11.55 -12.62
C GLY A 229 -16.62 -11.41 -13.79
N GLY A 230 -16.68 -10.33 -14.57
CA GLY A 230 -15.81 -10.19 -15.75
C GLY A 230 -14.35 -9.98 -15.37
N THR A 231 -13.53 -11.01 -15.57
CA THR A 231 -12.08 -11.00 -15.24
C THR A 231 -11.19 -11.13 -16.46
N ASP A 232 -11.76 -11.41 -17.64
CA ASP A 232 -11.02 -11.60 -18.90
C ASP A 232 -10.58 -10.24 -19.47
N PRO A 233 -9.27 -9.95 -19.53
CA PRO A 233 -8.75 -8.70 -20.09
C PRO A 233 -9.06 -8.53 -21.59
N ASP A 234 -9.14 -9.61 -22.35
CA ASP A 234 -9.40 -9.57 -23.80
C ASP A 234 -10.85 -9.18 -24.10
N GLN A 235 -11.74 -9.38 -23.13
CA GLN A 235 -13.15 -8.96 -23.18
C GLN A 235 -13.40 -7.64 -22.44
N SER A 236 -12.35 -6.95 -21.99
CA SER A 236 -12.50 -5.67 -21.32
C SER A 236 -13.16 -4.65 -22.26
N LEU A 237 -14.14 -3.92 -21.75
CA LEU A 237 -14.81 -2.85 -22.49
C LEU A 237 -13.87 -1.71 -22.87
N MET A 238 -12.73 -1.60 -22.19
CA MET A 238 -11.76 -0.51 -22.32
C MET A 238 -10.35 -1.03 -22.05
N SER A 239 -9.36 -0.42 -22.71
CA SER A 239 -7.95 -0.66 -22.42
C SER A 239 -7.49 0.14 -21.20
N ALA A 240 -6.64 -0.47 -20.38
CA ALA A 240 -5.95 0.21 -19.30
C ALA A 240 -4.47 0.39 -19.64
N SER A 241 -3.90 1.52 -19.19
CA SER A 241 -2.45 1.74 -19.12
C SER A 241 -1.98 1.59 -17.68
N TYR A 242 -0.67 1.40 -17.50
CA TYR A 242 -0.08 1.07 -16.20
C TYR A 242 1.16 1.92 -15.94
N ALA A 243 1.30 2.37 -14.69
CA ALA A 243 2.50 3.00 -14.18
C ALA A 243 3.06 2.15 -13.02
N ASP A 244 4.37 1.90 -13.04
CA ASP A 244 5.07 1.17 -11.99
C ASP A 244 6.14 2.06 -11.36
N TYR A 245 6.03 2.26 -10.04
CA TYR A 245 6.97 3.01 -9.24
C TYR A 245 7.66 2.09 -8.23
N LEU A 246 8.45 1.11 -8.71
CA LEU A 246 9.16 0.12 -7.88
C LEU A 246 8.22 -0.81 -7.09
N GLY A 247 7.19 -1.32 -7.74
CA GLY A 247 6.19 -2.22 -7.17
C GLY A 247 4.95 -1.48 -6.62
N TRP A 248 4.99 -0.15 -6.55
CA TRP A 248 3.80 0.67 -6.31
C TRP A 248 3.10 0.93 -7.63
N ARG A 249 2.11 0.09 -7.96
CA ARG A 249 1.49 0.12 -9.29
C ARG A 249 0.19 0.90 -9.31
N VAL A 250 -0.06 1.52 -10.46
CA VAL A 250 -1.29 2.25 -10.75
C VAL A 250 -1.81 1.78 -12.10
N ALA A 251 -3.05 1.29 -12.13
CA ALA A 251 -3.76 1.03 -13.37
C ALA A 251 -4.67 2.22 -13.69
N ILE A 252 -4.68 2.65 -14.96
CA ILE A 252 -5.32 3.87 -15.41
C ILE A 252 -6.20 3.53 -16.62
N MET A 253 -7.48 3.90 -16.58
CA MET A 253 -8.42 3.65 -17.66
C MET A 253 -9.20 4.92 -17.96
N GLY A 254 -9.07 5.41 -19.19
CA GLY A 254 -9.84 6.53 -19.72
C GLY A 254 -11.04 6.04 -20.50
N GLY A 255 -12.14 6.77 -20.44
CA GLY A 255 -13.32 6.48 -21.23
C GLY A 255 -14.46 7.45 -21.00
N THR A 256 -15.51 7.31 -21.80
CA THR A 256 -16.77 8.04 -21.61
C THR A 256 -17.71 7.19 -20.75
N PHE A 257 -18.12 7.72 -19.60
CA PHE A 257 -18.99 7.03 -18.66
C PHE A 257 -20.21 7.88 -18.32
N ALA A 258 -21.37 7.24 -18.29
CA ALA A 258 -22.51 7.70 -17.50
C ALA A 258 -22.57 6.82 -16.24
N PHE A 259 -22.62 7.46 -15.08
CA PHE A 259 -22.84 6.78 -13.82
C PHE A 259 -24.34 6.62 -13.60
N ASP A 260 -24.96 5.77 -14.42
CA ASP A 260 -26.38 5.45 -14.42
C ASP A 260 -26.62 4.10 -13.74
N ARG A 261 -27.46 4.09 -12.69
CA ARG A 261 -27.88 2.87 -11.98
C ARG A 261 -28.51 1.80 -12.88
N ALA A 262 -29.14 2.19 -13.98
CA ALA A 262 -29.75 1.26 -14.93
C ALA A 262 -28.71 0.58 -15.83
N LYS A 263 -27.57 1.23 -16.08
CA LYS A 263 -26.47 0.72 -16.93
C LYS A 263 -25.24 0.48 -16.09
N LYS A 264 -25.27 -0.63 -15.35
CA LYS A 264 -24.15 -1.00 -14.48
C LYS A 264 -22.92 -1.42 -15.27
N PHE A 265 -21.77 -0.98 -14.81
CA PHE A 265 -20.48 -1.54 -15.18
C PHE A 265 -19.64 -1.76 -13.93
N TYR A 266 -18.68 -2.66 -14.06
CA TYR A 266 -17.77 -3.05 -13.01
C TYR A 266 -16.35 -2.85 -13.51
N VAL A 267 -15.50 -2.31 -12.66
CA VAL A 267 -14.06 -2.26 -12.90
C VAL A 267 -13.42 -3.20 -11.89
N ASN A 268 -12.85 -4.29 -12.38
CA ASN A 268 -12.18 -5.31 -11.59
C ASN A 268 -10.68 -5.10 -11.69
N VAL A 269 -10.01 -5.17 -10.54
CA VAL A 269 -8.55 -5.19 -10.48
C VAL A 269 -8.13 -6.61 -10.13
N MET A 270 -7.29 -7.16 -11.00
CA MET A 270 -6.78 -8.51 -10.94
C MET A 270 -5.27 -8.45 -10.68
N VAL A 271 -4.77 -9.40 -9.91
CA VAL A 271 -3.35 -9.56 -9.62
C VAL A 271 -2.96 -11.00 -9.90
N THR A 272 -1.98 -11.19 -10.77
CA THR A 272 -1.36 -12.48 -11.04
C THR A 272 0.04 -12.45 -10.45
N PRO A 273 0.32 -13.16 -9.34
CA PRO A 273 1.67 -13.30 -8.82
C PRO A 273 2.61 -13.87 -9.89
N GLY A 274 3.88 -13.52 -9.88
CA GLY A 274 4.86 -14.25 -10.68
C GLY A 274 5.13 -15.63 -10.09
N THR A 275 5.63 -16.54 -10.91
CA THR A 275 6.07 -17.87 -10.48
C THR A 275 7.55 -18.02 -10.76
N GLU A 276 8.31 -18.52 -9.78
CA GLU A 276 9.75 -18.76 -9.95
C GLU A 276 10.04 -19.90 -10.93
N ASP A 277 9.08 -20.82 -11.13
CA ASP A 277 9.20 -22.01 -11.97
C ASP A 277 8.48 -21.91 -13.32
N GLY A 278 7.85 -20.76 -13.62
CA GLY A 278 7.08 -20.56 -14.84
C GLY A 278 5.75 -21.30 -14.88
N SER A 279 5.27 -21.83 -13.75
CA SER A 279 3.91 -22.36 -13.62
C SER A 279 2.86 -21.26 -13.76
N GLU A 280 1.63 -21.61 -14.13
CA GLU A 280 0.53 -20.65 -14.18
C GLU A 280 0.11 -20.27 -12.75
N ALA A 281 0.43 -19.04 -12.32
CA ALA A 281 -0.12 -18.49 -11.10
C ALA A 281 -1.63 -18.21 -11.24
N GLU A 282 -2.36 -18.46 -10.16
CA GLU A 282 -3.76 -18.08 -10.08
C GLU A 282 -3.91 -16.55 -10.10
N THR A 283 -4.72 -16.04 -11.03
CA THR A 283 -5.09 -14.63 -11.09
C THR A 283 -6.19 -14.34 -10.06
N LEU A 284 -5.89 -13.47 -9.10
CA LEU A 284 -6.78 -13.13 -8.00
C LEU A 284 -7.49 -11.80 -8.26
N ARG A 285 -8.81 -11.73 -8.05
CA ARG A 285 -9.53 -10.45 -8.02
C ARG A 285 -9.34 -9.80 -6.66
N VAL A 286 -8.62 -8.68 -6.62
CA VAL A 286 -8.24 -8.01 -5.37
C VAL A 286 -9.14 -6.83 -5.03
N ALA A 287 -9.80 -6.24 -6.03
CA ALA A 287 -10.76 -5.17 -5.80
C ALA A 287 -11.77 -5.02 -6.94
N GLN A 288 -12.89 -4.39 -6.63
CA GLN A 288 -13.97 -4.10 -7.57
C GLN A 288 -14.57 -2.72 -7.28
N PHE A 289 -14.73 -1.93 -8.34
CA PHE A 289 -15.52 -0.71 -8.35
C PHE A 289 -16.83 -0.96 -9.14
N SER A 290 -17.93 -0.35 -8.69
CA SER A 290 -19.20 -0.34 -9.43
C SER A 290 -19.85 1.03 -9.39
N ASN A 291 -20.51 1.41 -10.48
CA ASN A 291 -21.24 2.69 -10.61
C ASN A 291 -22.65 2.73 -9.97
N SER A 292 -22.93 1.86 -9.00
CA SER A 292 -24.26 1.64 -8.41
C SER A 292 -24.67 2.71 -7.39
#